data_AF-A0A6I7QQR9-F1
#
_entry.id   AF-A0A6I7QQR9-F1
#
_cell.length_a   1.000
_cell.length_b   1.000
_cell.length_c   1.000
_cell.angle_alpha   90.00
_cell.angle_beta   90.00
_cell.angle_gamma   90.00
#
_symmetry.space_group_name_H-M   'P 1'
#
loop_
_entity.id
_entity.type
_entity.pdbx_description
1 polymer ?
#
loop_
_entity_poly.entity_id
_entity_poly.type
_entity_poly.pdbx_seq_one_letter_code
_entity_poly.pdbx_strand_id
1 'polypeptide(L)'
;MRKVKLGVIVGLSLALVLVVMQNTGPIQGRFLWFSAEVPAILLLVLAVAGGFILGLLVANFYLRDRKPVPHREYTERTYRG
;
A
#
# COMPACT_ATOMS: atom_id res chain seq x y z
N MET A 1 -18.16 -18.55 6.38
CA MET A 1 -17.42 -17.77 5.36
C MET A 1 -16.41 -16.78 5.96
N ARG A 2 -16.81 -15.89 6.90
CA ARG A 2 -15.89 -14.89 7.51
C ARG A 2 -14.66 -15.50 8.20
N LYS A 3 -14.82 -16.60 8.96
CA LYS A 3 -13.72 -17.31 9.64
C LYS A 3 -12.75 -17.98 8.66
N VAL A 4 -13.28 -18.55 7.57
CA VAL A 4 -12.47 -19.15 6.49
C VAL A 4 -11.67 -18.07 5.76
N LYS A 5 -12.31 -16.93 5.44
CA LYS A 5 -11.65 -15.79 4.81
C LYS A 5 -10.52 -15.22 5.68
N LEU A 6 -10.76 -15.10 6.99
CA LEU A 6 -9.72 -14.73 7.96
C LEU A 6 -8.58 -15.75 8.02
N GLY A 7 -8.90 -17.05 8.08
CA GLY A 7 -7.89 -18.11 8.08
C GLY A 7 -7.01 -18.11 6.82
N VAL A 8 -7.61 -17.89 5.65
CA VAL A 8 -6.90 -17.77 4.37
C VAL A 8 -5.99 -16.53 4.36
N ILE A 9 -6.47 -15.39 4.84
CA ILE A 9 -5.66 -14.16 4.92
C ILE A 9 -4.46 -14.39 5.84
N VAL A 10 -4.68 -14.94 7.04
CA VAL A 10 -3.59 -15.23 7.98
C VAL A 10 -2.58 -16.21 7.39
N GLY A 11 -3.06 -17.28 6.76
CA GLY A 11 -2.20 -18.26 6.09
C GLY A 11 -1.35 -17.64 4.97
N LEU A 12 -1.96 -16.81 4.12
CA LEU A 12 -1.25 -16.06 3.07
C LEU A 12 -0.23 -15.08 3.65
N SER A 13 -0.57 -14.36 4.71
CA SER A 13 0.36 -13.47 5.39
C SER A 13 1.56 -14.22 5.97
N LEU A 14 1.32 -15.38 6.59
CA LEU A 14 2.41 -16.21 7.13
C LEU A 14 3.32 -16.75 6.01
N ALA A 15 2.71 -17.27 4.94
CA ALA A 15 3.45 -17.75 3.77
C ALA A 15 4.31 -16.65 3.13
N LEU A 16 3.75 -15.43 3.02
CA LEU A 16 4.48 -14.28 2.50
C LEU A 16 5.68 -13.92 3.38
N VAL A 17 5.52 -13.90 4.71
CA VAL A 17 6.62 -13.66 5.65
C VAL A 17 7.72 -14.72 5.48
N LEU A 18 7.35 -16.00 5.34
CA LEU A 18 8.29 -17.08 5.13
C LEU A 18 9.06 -16.94 3.81
N VAL A 19 8.37 -16.65 2.71
CA VAL A 19 9.00 -16.39 1.39
C VAL A 19 9.99 -15.24 1.50
N VAL A 20 9.61 -14.18 2.21
CA VAL A 20 10.44 -12.99 2.41
C VAL A 20 11.66 -13.29 3.29
N MET A 21 11.51 -14.05 4.39
CA MET A 21 12.64 -14.47 5.24
C MET A 21 13.59 -15.45 4.55
N GLN A 22 13.07 -16.32 3.68
CA GLN A 22 13.88 -17.24 2.90
C GLN A 22 14.64 -16.52 1.77
N ASN A 23 14.09 -15.41 1.27
CA ASN A 23 14.71 -14.58 0.24
C ASN A 23 15.61 -13.47 0.82
N THR A 24 16.47 -13.84 1.78
CA THR A 24 17.44 -12.94 2.44
C THR A 24 18.81 -12.93 1.77
N GLY A 25 18.92 -13.50 0.57
CA GLY A 25 20.14 -13.46 -0.23
C GLY A 25 20.64 -12.02 -0.44
N PRO A 26 21.95 -11.77 -0.32
CA PRO A 26 22.52 -10.45 -0.58
C PRO A 26 22.38 -10.11 -2.07
N ILE A 27 21.80 -8.94 -2.36
CA ILE A 27 21.75 -8.41 -3.72
C ILE A 27 22.86 -7.36 -3.84
N GLN A 28 23.68 -7.49 -4.88
CA GLN A 28 24.67 -6.47 -5.23
C GLN A 28 23.98 -5.27 -5.88
N GLY A 29 23.83 -4.20 -5.11
CA GLY A 29 23.42 -2.90 -5.61
C GLY A 29 24.63 -2.15 -6.16
N ARG A 30 24.66 -1.93 -7.47
CA ARG A 30 25.70 -1.12 -8.12
C ARG A 30 25.11 0.22 -8.56
N PHE A 31 25.55 1.28 -7.91
CA PHE A 31 25.32 2.67 -8.29
C PHE A 31 26.55 3.20 -9.02
N LEU A 32 26.39 4.33 -9.71
CA LEU A 32 27.46 4.91 -10.54
C LEU A 32 28.79 5.14 -9.79
N TRP A 33 28.72 5.50 -8.51
CA TRP A 33 29.88 5.82 -7.66
C TRP A 33 29.99 4.92 -6.42
N PHE A 34 29.12 3.93 -6.27
CA PHE A 34 29.03 3.14 -5.04
C PHE A 34 28.51 1.74 -5.31
N SER A 35 29.06 0.76 -4.60
CA SER A 35 28.57 -0.62 -4.61
C SER A 35 28.30 -1.04 -3.17
N ALA A 36 27.10 -1.57 -2.92
CA ALA A 36 26.76 -2.15 -1.63
C ALA A 36 26.00 -3.46 -1.81
N GLU A 37 26.29 -4.40 -0.93
CA GLU A 37 25.51 -5.62 -0.77
C GLU A 37 24.46 -5.38 0.30
N VAL A 38 23.20 -5.41 -0.11
CA VAL A 38 22.07 -5.15 0.77
C VAL A 38 21.12 -6.34 0.68
N PRO A 39 20.60 -6.84 1.82
CA PRO A 39 19.59 -7.89 1.80
C PRO A 39 18.36 -7.44 1.01
N ALA A 40 17.86 -8.28 0.10
CA ALA A 40 16.69 -8.00 -0.73
C ALA A 40 15.46 -7.55 0.08
N ILE A 41 15.28 -8.18 1.24
CA ILE A 41 14.19 -7.88 2.17
C ILE A 41 14.19 -6.43 2.65
N LEU A 42 15.37 -5.83 2.83
CA LEU A 42 15.51 -4.47 3.33
C LEU A 42 15.02 -3.48 2.26
N LEU A 43 15.35 -3.74 0.99
CA LEU A 43 14.85 -2.98 -0.14
C LEU A 43 13.33 -3.12 -0.32
N LEU A 44 12.79 -4.34 -0.16
CA LEU A 44 11.36 -4.59 -0.25
C LEU A 44 10.57 -3.86 0.83
N VAL A 45 11.04 -3.92 2.08
CA VAL A 45 10.41 -3.21 3.20
C VAL A 45 10.45 -1.71 2.97
N LEU A 46 11.59 -1.16 2.55
CA LEU A 46 11.72 0.26 2.24
C LEU A 46 10.81 0.69 1.09
N ALA A 47 10.70 -0.11 0.03
CA ALA A 47 9.83 0.18 -1.12
C ALA A 47 8.34 0.16 -0.71
N VAL A 48 7.90 -0.84 0.06
CA VAL A 48 6.52 -0.95 0.54
C VAL A 48 6.19 0.20 1.50
N ALA A 49 7.06 0.47 2.47
CA ALA A 49 6.86 1.57 3.42
C ALA A 49 6.82 2.92 2.70
N GLY A 50 7.77 3.18 1.80
CA GLY A 50 7.83 4.40 1.01
C GLY A 50 6.60 4.58 0.13
N GLY A 51 6.21 3.55 -0.62
CA GLY A 51 5.00 3.57 -1.45
C GLY A 51 3.71 3.79 -0.65
N PHE A 52 3.59 3.15 0.51
CA PHE A 52 2.45 3.32 1.40
C PHE A 52 2.36 4.74 1.97
N ILE A 53 3.48 5.29 2.47
CA ILE A 53 3.54 6.67 2.98
C ILE A 53 3.17 7.65 1.87
N LEU A 54 3.75 7.52 0.67
CA LEU A 54 3.41 8.36 -0.47
C LEU A 54 1.92 8.27 -0.82
N GLY A 55 1.36 7.05 -0.85
CA GLY A 55 -0.06 6.83 -1.08
C GLY A 55 -0.95 7.54 -0.04
N LEU A 56 -0.58 7.47 1.25
CA LEU A 56 -1.28 8.19 2.32
C LEU A 56 -1.19 9.70 2.15
N LEU A 57 -0.01 10.23 1.78
CA LEU A 57 0.17 11.66 1.54
C LEU A 57 -0.73 12.12 0.38
N VAL A 58 -0.76 11.39 -0.73
CA VAL A 58 -1.64 11.69 -1.87
C VAL A 58 -3.12 11.62 -1.46
N ALA A 59 -3.52 10.59 -0.74
CA ALA A 59 -4.89 10.46 -0.25
C ALA A 59 -5.32 11.63 0.64
N ASN A 60 -4.46 12.05 1.57
CA ASN A 60 -4.80 13.09 2.53
C ASN A 60 -4.69 14.51 1.95
N PHE A 61 -3.74 14.77 1.05
CA PHE A 61 -3.53 16.12 0.50
C PHE A 61 -4.27 16.39 -0.80
N TYR A 62 -4.52 15.37 -1.65
CA TYR A 62 -5.11 15.59 -2.97
C TYR A 62 -6.56 15.09 -3.09
N LEU A 63 -6.91 14.01 -2.39
CA LEU A 63 -8.25 13.42 -2.48
C LEU A 63 -9.22 13.95 -1.42
N ARG A 64 -8.71 14.55 -0.33
CA ARG A 64 -9.53 15.05 0.78
C ARG A 64 -10.47 16.21 0.40
N ASP A 65 -10.10 17.00 -0.60
CA ASP A 65 -10.92 18.13 -1.07
C ASP A 65 -12.06 17.72 -2.01
N ARG A 66 -12.09 16.46 -2.45
CA ARG A 66 -13.22 15.90 -3.20
C ARG A 66 -14.32 15.44 -2.24
N LYS A 67 -14.91 16.37 -1.49
CA LYS A 67 -16.14 16.07 -0.75
C LYS A 67 -17.23 15.68 -1.76
N PRO A 68 -17.88 14.52 -1.63
CA PRO A 68 -19.05 14.23 -2.46
C PRO A 68 -20.12 15.28 -2.17
N VAL A 69 -20.66 15.89 -3.24
CA VAL A 69 -21.80 16.82 -3.12
C VAL A 69 -22.91 16.06 -2.40
N PRO A 70 -23.38 16.53 -1.24
CA PRO A 70 -24.37 15.81 -0.46
C PRO A 70 -25.64 15.65 -1.28
N HIS A 71 -26.17 14.43 -1.37
CA HIS A 71 -27.35 14.08 -2.19
C HIS A 71 -28.60 14.94 -1.92
N ARG A 72 -28.67 15.66 -0.79
CA ARG A 72 -29.75 16.64 -0.53
C ARG A 72 -29.79 17.78 -1.53
N GLU A 73 -28.66 18.17 -2.11
CA GLU A 73 -28.57 19.30 -3.03
C GLU A 73 -29.03 18.94 -4.46
N TYR A 74 -29.10 17.65 -4.79
CA TYR A 74 -29.63 17.19 -6.08
C TYR A 74 -31.16 17.20 -6.07
N THR A 75 -31.78 16.77 -4.97
CA THR A 75 -33.24 16.74 -4.84
C THR A 75 -33.84 18.14 -4.80
N GLU A 76 -33.21 19.11 -4.15
CA GLU A 76 -33.77 20.47 -4.12
C GLU A 76 -33.71 21.20 -5.47
N ARG A 77 -32.75 20.85 -6.36
CA ARG A 77 -32.62 21.52 -7.66
C ARG A 77 -33.58 20.96 -8.72
N THR A 78 -33.97 19.70 -8.61
CA THR A 78 -34.88 19.04 -9.57
C THR A 78 -36.36 19.33 -9.31
N TYR A 79 -36.76 19.62 -8.06
CA TYR A 79 -38.17 19.85 -7.70
C TYR A 79 -38.56 21.34 -7.59
N ARG A 80 -37.63 22.26 -7.88
CA ARG A 80 -37.83 23.71 -7.79
C ARG A 80 -37.72 24.43 -9.14
N GLY A 81 -37.65 23.66 -10.24
CA GLY A 81 -37.67 24.15 -11.63
C GLY A 81 -39.05 24.02 -12.24
#